data_AF-A0A9E6BRG5-F1
#
_entry.id   AF-A0A9E6BRG5-F1
#
_cell.length_a   1.000
_cell.length_b   1.000
_cell.length_c   1.000
_cell.angle_alpha   90.00
_cell.angle_beta   90.00
_cell.angle_gamma   90.00
#
_symmetry.space_group_name_H-M   'P 1'
#
loop_
_entity.id
_entity.type
_entity.pdbx_description
1 polymer ?
#
loop_
_entity_poly.entity_id
_entity_poly.type
_entity_poly.pdbx_seq_one_letter_code
_entity_poly.pdbx_strand_id
1 'polypeptide(L)'
;MSQKCAICGKTPAIGNRVAQRGKPKYLGGNGRKTTGITRRQFKPNLQKIRIQIGGSVVRKRVCTQCIRSGRVQKAVVRHPFVLPSQN
;
A
#
# COMPACT_ATOMS: atom_id res chain seq x y z
N MET A 1 10.68 12.35 5.78
CA MET A 1 9.47 12.23 4.93
C MET A 1 8.49 11.24 5.56
N SER A 2 7.31 11.69 5.99
CA SER A 2 6.32 10.82 6.63
C SER A 2 5.76 9.81 5.61
N GLN A 3 5.88 8.50 5.91
CA GLN A 3 5.24 7.43 5.13
C GLN A 3 3.75 7.38 5.45
N LYS A 4 3.04 8.48 5.19
CA LYS A 4 1.61 8.65 5.45
C LYS A 4 0.85 8.67 4.13
N CYS A 5 -0.30 8.00 4.10
CA CYS A 5 -1.25 8.19 3.00
C CYS A 5 -1.94 9.55 3.12
N ALA A 6 -1.99 10.32 2.03
CA ALA A 6 -2.64 11.63 2.01
C ALA A 6 -4.18 11.60 2.12
N ILE A 7 -4.82 10.43 2.06
CA ILE A 7 -6.27 10.28 1.96
C ILE A 7 -6.80 9.56 3.20
N CYS A 8 -6.34 8.33 3.43
CA CYS A 8 -6.77 7.54 4.60
C CYS A 8 -5.88 7.73 5.84
N GLY A 9 -4.81 8.53 5.74
CA GLY A 9 -3.93 8.82 6.88
C GLY A 9 -3.07 7.66 7.38
N LYS A 10 -3.11 6.48 6.74
CA LYS A 10 -2.33 5.30 7.15
C LYS A 10 -0.87 5.61 7.35
N THR A 11 -0.36 5.23 8.52
CA THR A 11 1.05 5.35 8.94
C THR A 11 1.68 3.96 9.09
N PRO A 12 3.02 3.89 9.18
CA PRO A 12 3.70 2.64 9.49
C PRO A 12 3.31 2.15 10.88
N ALA A 13 2.97 0.87 11.00
CA ALA A 13 2.72 0.22 12.28
C ALA A 13 3.97 -0.52 12.75
N ILE A 14 4.15 -0.64 14.06
CA ILE A 14 5.23 -1.44 14.66
C ILE A 14 4.67 -2.82 15.00
N GLY A 15 5.47 -3.85 14.80
CA GLY A 15 5.20 -5.14 15.44
C GLY A 15 6.42 -6.04 15.39
N ASN A 16 6.21 -7.33 15.65
CA ASN A 16 7.31 -8.26 15.83
C ASN A 16 7.46 -9.21 14.64
N ARG A 17 8.71 -9.59 14.35
CA ARG A 17 9.07 -10.75 13.55
C ARG A 17 9.37 -11.87 14.54
N VAL A 18 8.52 -12.90 14.52
CA VAL A 18 8.65 -14.08 15.40
C VAL A 18 9.25 -15.22 14.57
N ALA A 19 10.42 -15.69 14.96
CA ALA A 19 11.04 -16.88 14.37
C ALA A 19 10.58 -18.12 15.17
N GLN A 20 9.92 -19.05 14.48
CA GLN A 20 9.47 -20.31 15.07
C GLN A 20 10.15 -21.49 14.38
N ARG A 21 10.57 -22.49 15.17
CA ARG A 21 11.18 -23.75 14.69
C ARG A 21 10.36 -24.94 15.15
N GLY A 22 10.50 -26.06 14.44
CA GLY A 22 9.78 -27.30 14.71
C GLY A 22 8.46 -27.42 13.96
N LYS A 23 7.91 -28.65 13.95
CA LYS A 23 6.67 -28.99 13.26
C LYS A 23 5.46 -28.59 14.13
N PRO A 24 4.39 -28.01 13.55
CA PRO A 24 3.15 -27.76 14.27
C PRO A 24 2.56 -29.01 14.91
N LYS A 25 1.87 -28.86 16.05
CA LYS A 25 1.17 -29.96 16.71
C LYS A 25 0.11 -30.61 15.82
N TYR A 26 -0.64 -29.80 15.06
CA TYR A 26 -1.69 -30.30 14.16
C TYR A 26 -1.15 -31.15 12.99
N LEU A 27 0.16 -31.11 12.71
CA LEU A 27 0.80 -32.00 11.73
C LEU A 27 1.49 -33.21 12.41
N GLY A 28 1.14 -33.53 13.65
CA GLY A 28 1.75 -34.64 14.40
C GLY A 28 3.17 -34.36 14.89
N GLY A 29 3.56 -33.08 15.05
CA GLY A 29 4.85 -32.70 15.63
C GLY A 29 4.77 -32.34 17.11
N ASN A 30 5.93 -32.24 17.77
CA ASN A 30 6.03 -31.85 19.20
C ASN A 30 5.61 -30.39 19.47
N GLY A 31 5.45 -29.58 18.42
CA GLY A 31 5.01 -28.19 18.46
C GLY A 31 6.06 -27.20 18.00
N ARG A 32 5.60 -26.04 17.51
CA ARG A 32 6.48 -24.91 17.16
C ARG A 32 7.01 -24.23 18.42
N LYS A 33 8.31 -23.98 18.48
CA LYS A 33 8.97 -23.22 19.54
C LYS A 33 9.47 -21.88 18.99
N THR A 34 9.28 -20.82 19.76
CA THR A 34 9.77 -19.48 19.41
C THR A 34 11.26 -19.40 19.73
N THR A 35 12.10 -19.16 18.72
CA THR A 35 13.56 -19.06 18.86
C THR A 35 14.04 -17.62 18.91
N GLY A 36 13.23 -16.67 18.45
CA GLY A 36 13.61 -15.26 18.48
C GLY A 36 12.46 -14.32 18.16
N ILE A 37 12.52 -13.13 18.74
CA ILE A 37 11.56 -12.04 18.55
C ILE A 37 12.35 -10.77 18.26
N THR A 38 12.18 -10.19 17.08
CA THR A 38 12.79 -8.91 16.71
C THR A 38 11.74 -7.89 16.29
N ARG A 39 11.99 -6.60 16.54
CA ARG A 39 11.06 -5.54 16.11
C ARG A 39 11.15 -5.32 14.59
N ARG A 40 10.01 -5.10 13.95
CA ARG A 40 9.89 -4.70 12.55
C ARG A 40 8.84 -3.61 12.36
N GLN A 41 8.95 -2.90 11.24
CA GLN A 41 7.97 -1.90 10.82
C GLN A 41 7.15 -2.42 9.64
N PHE A 42 5.82 -2.34 9.75
CA PHE A 42 4.88 -2.60 8.67
C PHE A 42 4.57 -1.30 7.94
N LYS A 43 5.21 -1.13 6.79
CA LYS A 43 5.04 0.07 5.96
C LYS A 43 3.83 -0.10 5.04
N PRO A 44 2.89 0.87 4.98
CA PRO A 44 1.82 0.83 3.99
C PRO A 44 2.41 0.89 2.58
N ASN A 45 1.82 0.17 1.63
CA ASN A 45 2.20 0.26 0.22
C ASN A 45 1.71 1.61 -0.35
N LEU A 46 2.61 2.60 -0.31
CA LEU A 46 2.36 3.99 -0.73
C LEU A 46 2.98 4.25 -2.09
N GLN A 47 2.12 4.52 -3.08
CA GLN A 47 2.51 4.86 -4.44
C GLN A 47 2.44 6.38 -4.65
N LYS A 48 3.42 6.93 -5.38
CA LYS A 48 3.42 8.34 -5.80
C LYS A 48 2.62 8.45 -7.10
N ILE A 49 1.45 9.05 -7.05
CA ILE A 49 0.56 9.18 -8.22
C ILE A 49 0.09 10.62 -8.42
N ARG A 50 -0.25 10.96 -9.67
CA ARG A 50 -0.93 12.20 -10.03
C ARG A 50 -2.43 12.02 -9.83
N ILE A 51 -3.02 12.87 -9.02
CA ILE A 51 -4.44 12.80 -8.64
C ILE A 51 -5.09 14.14 -8.90
N GLN A 52 -6.35 14.11 -9.30
CA GLN A 52 -7.15 15.31 -9.50
C GLN A 52 -7.89 15.62 -8.21
N ILE A 53 -7.59 16.77 -7.59
CA ILE A 53 -8.27 17.26 -6.38
C ILE A 53 -8.72 18.69 -6.67
N GLY A 54 -10.03 18.95 -6.61
CA GLY A 54 -10.59 20.30 -6.77
C GLY A 54 -10.22 20.97 -8.09
N GLY A 55 -10.16 20.20 -9.18
CA GLY A 55 -9.81 20.71 -10.52
C GLY A 55 -8.31 20.79 -10.81
N SER A 56 -7.44 20.71 -9.81
CA SER A 56 -5.98 20.74 -9.99
C SER A 56 -5.34 19.34 -9.95
N VAL A 57 -4.31 19.12 -10.77
CA VAL A 57 -3.54 17.87 -10.78
C VAL A 57 -2.37 17.99 -9.82
N VAL A 58 -2.39 17.20 -8.74
CA VAL A 58 -1.35 17.21 -7.70
C VAL A 58 -0.70 15.83 -7.59
N ARG A 59 0.60 15.79 -7.30
CA ARG A 59 1.31 14.55 -6.96
C ARG A 59 1.19 14.29 -5.46
N LYS A 60 0.58 13.17 -5.05
CA LYS A 60 0.51 12.76 -3.64
C LYS A 60 0.89 11.29 -3.46
N ARG A 61 1.30 10.93 -2.23
CA ARG A 61 1.49 9.54 -1.81
C ARG A 61 0.16 8.94 -1.38
N VAL A 62 -0.28 7.92 -2.10
CA VAL A 62 -1.58 7.28 -1.91
C VAL A 62 -1.38 5.79 -1.65
N CYS A 63 -2.19 5.25 -0.73
CA CYS A 63 -2.19 3.83 -0.43
C CYS A 63 -2.78 3.02 -1.59
N THR A 64 -2.21 1.85 -1.90
CA THR A 64 -2.74 0.99 -2.97
C THR A 64 -4.20 0.58 -2.75
N GLN A 65 -4.63 0.39 -1.50
CA GLN A 65 -6.04 0.12 -1.19
C GLN A 65 -6.97 1.28 -1.56
N CYS A 66 -6.50 2.52 -1.40
CA CYS A 66 -7.24 3.73 -1.71
C CYS A 66 -7.40 3.89 -3.23
N ILE A 67 -6.34 3.55 -3.98
CA ILE A 67 -6.34 3.49 -5.45
C ILE A 67 -7.31 2.41 -5.92
N ARG A 68 -7.23 1.22 -5.33
CA ARG A 68 -8.09 0.07 -5.69
C ARG A 68 -9.57 0.34 -5.39
N SER A 69 -9.87 1.04 -4.29
CA SER A 69 -11.25 1.34 -3.89
C SER A 69 -11.85 2.54 -4.63
N GLY A 70 -11.19 3.09 -5.65
CA GLY A 70 -11.74 4.23 -6.42
C GLY A 70 -11.90 5.53 -5.64
N ARG A 71 -11.33 5.64 -4.42
CA ARG A 71 -11.41 6.87 -3.59
C ARG A 71 -10.61 8.04 -4.18
N VAL A 72 -9.96 7.81 -5.31
CA VAL A 72 -8.99 8.70 -5.93
C VAL A 72 -9.19 8.67 -7.43
N GLN A 73 -9.46 9.83 -8.00
CA GLN A 73 -9.44 10.00 -9.45
C GLN A 73 -8.00 10.23 -9.90
N LYS A 74 -7.49 9.29 -10.71
CA LYS A 74 -6.19 9.46 -11.36
C LYS A 74 -6.32 10.60 -12.37
N ALA A 75 -5.25 11.39 -12.51
CA ALA A 75 -5.20 12.41 -13.54
C ALA A 75 -5.30 11.74 -14.93
N VAL A 76 -6.23 12.21 -15.76
CA VAL A 76 -6.35 11.77 -17.15
C VAL A 76 -5.12 12.26 -17.90
N VAL A 77 -4.26 11.34 -18.34
CA VAL A 77 -3.15 11.66 -19.24
C VAL A 77 -3.73 11.71 -20.64
N ARG A 78 -3.98 12.91 -21.16
CA ARG A 78 -4.35 13.06 -22.58
C ARG A 78 -3.14 12.76 -23.43
N HIS A 79 -3.29 11.91 -24.44
CA HIS A 79 -2.27 11.75 -25.46
C HIS A 79 -2.13 13.07 -26.24
N PRO A 80 -0.90 13.42 -26.68
CA PRO A 80 -0.63 14.73 -27.30
C PRO A 80 -1.34 14.96 -28.64
N PHE A 81 -1.96 13.93 -29.22
CA PHE A 81 -2.73 14.05 -30.46
C PHE A 81 -3.89 13.07 -30.44
N VAL A 82 -5.11 13.58 -30.63
CA VAL A 82 -6.31 12.75 -30.84
C VAL A 82 -6.93 13.30 -32.13
N LEU A 83 -6.98 12.49 -33.19
CA LEU A 83 -7.73 12.87 -34.38
C LEU A 83 -9.21 12.96 -33.97
N PRO A 84 -9.95 14.01 -34.37
CA PRO A 84 -11.39 14.00 -34.20
C PRO A 84 -11.95 12.81 -34.98
N SER A 85 -12.60 11.87 -34.29
CA SER A 85 -13.39 10.83 -34.96
C SER A 85 -14.46 11.55 -35.79
N GLN A 86 -14.44 11.36 -37.10
CA GLN A 86 -15.41 11.95 -38.01
C GLN A 86 -16.79 11.37 -37.66
N ASN A 87 -17.70 12.27 -37.24
CA ASN A 87 -19.13 12.13 -36.98
C ASN A 87 -19.64 10.83 -36.34
#